data_AF-A0A3D2P8L0-F1
#
_entry.id   AF-A0A3D2P8L0-F1
#
_cell.length_a   1.000
_cell.length_b   1.000
_cell.length_c   1.000
_cell.angle_alpha   90.00
_cell.angle_beta   90.00
_cell.angle_gamma   90.00
#
_symmetry.space_group_name_H-M   'P 1'
#
loop_
_entity.id
_entity.type
_entity.pdbx_description
1 polymer ?
#
loop_
_entity_poly.entity_id
_entity_poly.type
_entity_poly.pdbx_seq_one_letter_code
_entity_poly.pdbx_strand_id
1 'polypeptide(L)'
;HIGLVVASQYQFFEGANYPEELDVGVGIHHLGRTSVGYSFALFRPGKDLAAAQGSYTHVFVERQTHKPTALWPELRQLMREHWLRDGSMPPEP
;
A
#
# COMPACT_ATOMS: atom_id res chain seq x y z
N HIS A 1 7.57 -14.93 7.92
CA HIS A 1 6.58 -13.94 8.38
C HIS A 1 5.39 -13.94 7.42
N ILE A 2 4.21 -13.54 7.88
CA ILE A 2 3.02 -13.32 7.02
C ILE A 2 2.51 -11.90 7.23
N GLY A 3 1.93 -11.30 6.19
CA GLY A 3 1.24 -10.01 6.28
C GLY A 3 -0.25 -10.24 6.51
N LEU A 4 -0.81 -9.60 7.54
CA LEU A 4 -2.25 -9.57 7.80
C LEU A 4 -2.79 -8.20 7.42
N VAL A 5 -3.87 -8.15 6.64
CA VAL A 5 -4.61 -6.91 6.37
C VAL A 5 -5.41 -6.56 7.62
N VAL A 6 -5.02 -5.49 8.31
CA VAL A 6 -5.68 -5.06 9.55
C VAL A 6 -6.60 -3.86 9.35
N ALA A 7 -6.44 -3.13 8.24
CA ALA A 7 -7.29 -2.02 7.86
C ALA A 7 -7.30 -1.89 6.34
N SER A 8 -8.46 -1.53 5.78
CA SER A 8 -8.60 -1.13 4.39
C SER A 8 -9.69 -0.06 4.25
N GLN A 9 -9.50 0.83 3.29
CA GLN A 9 -10.47 1.86 2.93
C GLN A 9 -10.46 2.09 1.42
N TYR A 10 -11.62 2.42 0.88
CA TYR A 10 -11.81 2.67 -0.55
C TYR A 10 -12.80 3.81 -0.73
N GLN A 11 -12.54 4.65 -1.71
CA GLN A 11 -13.45 5.67 -2.20
C GLN A 11 -13.57 5.51 -3.71
N PHE A 12 -14.80 5.38 -4.19
CA PHE A 12 -15.12 5.24 -5.60
C PHE A 12 -15.76 6.54 -6.09
N PHE A 13 -15.20 7.12 -7.14
CA PHE A 13 -15.63 8.39 -7.73
C PHE A 13 -16.39 8.16 -9.03
N GLU A 14 -15.94 7.18 -9.83
CA GLU A 14 -16.54 6.81 -11.11
C GLU A 14 -16.61 5.28 -11.26
N GLY A 15 -17.58 4.81 -12.05
CA GLY A 15 -17.65 3.41 -12.46
C GLY A 15 -16.69 3.10 -13.63
N ALA A 16 -16.26 1.85 -13.69
CA ALA A 16 -15.54 1.27 -14.84
C ALA A 16 -16.38 0.15 -15.44
N ASN A 17 -16.29 -0.06 -16.76
CA ASN A 17 -17.11 -1.06 -17.46
C ASN A 17 -16.23 -2.16 -18.03
N TYR A 18 -16.61 -3.43 -17.90
CA TYR A 18 -15.94 -4.51 -18.62
C TYR A 18 -16.11 -4.32 -20.15
N PRO A 19 -15.07 -4.51 -20.98
CA PRO A 19 -13.72 -5.01 -20.68
C PRO A 19 -12.64 -3.92 -20.56
N GLU A 20 -12.97 -2.74 -20.06
CA GLU A 20 -12.02 -1.61 -19.89
C GLU A 20 -10.80 -2.02 -19.06
N GLU A 21 -9.60 -1.79 -19.60
CA GLU A 21 -8.33 -1.95 -18.88
C GLU A 21 -8.13 -0.75 -17.94
N LEU A 22 -7.78 -1.03 -16.69
CA LEU A 22 -7.51 0.00 -15.68
C LEU A 22 -6.04 0.00 -15.31
N ASP A 23 -5.45 1.19 -15.24
CA ASP A 23 -4.13 1.38 -14.69
C ASP A 23 -4.23 1.50 -13.16
N VAL A 24 -3.34 0.81 -12.45
CA VAL A 24 -3.29 0.84 -10.99
C VAL A 24 -1.98 1.47 -10.55
N GLY A 25 -2.07 2.68 -10.00
CA GLY A 25 -0.99 3.26 -9.23
C GLY A 25 -0.97 2.63 -7.85
N VAL A 26 0.18 2.17 -7.39
CA VAL A 26 0.39 1.65 -6.02
C VAL A 26 1.64 2.28 -5.44
N GLY A 27 1.64 2.54 -4.13
CA GLY A 27 2.87 2.76 -3.41
C GLY A 27 2.70 2.83 -1.91
N ILE A 28 3.81 3.09 -1.22
CA ILE A 28 3.88 3.04 0.24
C ILE A 28 3.66 4.42 0.84
N HIS A 29 2.68 4.58 1.73
CA HIS A 29 2.44 5.84 2.47
C HIS A 29 2.77 5.74 3.96
N HIS A 30 3.00 4.53 4.49
CA HIS A 30 3.38 4.31 5.89
C HIS A 30 4.36 3.13 6.03
N LEU A 31 5.42 3.31 6.81
CA LEU A 31 6.46 2.30 7.04
C LEU A 31 6.84 2.32 8.52
N GLY A 32 6.21 1.43 9.29
CA GLY A 32 6.48 1.26 10.71
C GLY A 32 7.47 0.13 11.00
N ARG A 33 7.63 -0.20 12.28
CA ARG A 33 8.49 -1.32 12.72
C ARG A 33 7.95 -2.68 12.28
N THR A 34 6.64 -2.87 12.40
CA THR A 34 5.94 -4.15 12.16
C THR A 34 4.83 -4.01 11.12
N SER A 35 4.66 -2.83 10.51
CA SER A 35 3.54 -2.55 9.62
C SER A 35 3.93 -1.71 8.41
N VAL A 36 3.17 -1.87 7.32
CA VAL A 36 3.31 -1.14 6.07
C VAL A 36 1.92 -0.70 5.61
N GLY A 37 1.75 0.58 5.30
CA GLY A 37 0.55 1.13 4.70
C GLY A 37 0.76 1.38 3.21
N TYR A 38 -0.15 0.86 2.39
CA TYR A 38 -0.16 0.98 0.95
C TYR A 38 -1.29 1.92 0.54
N SER A 39 -1.04 2.78 -0.43
CA SER A 39 -2.08 3.53 -1.14
C SER A 39 -2.17 3.02 -2.57
N PHE A 40 -3.36 3.04 -3.14
CA PHE A 40 -3.58 2.75 -4.55
C PHE A 40 -4.61 3.71 -5.15
N ALA A 41 -4.50 3.92 -6.46
CA ALA A 41 -5.43 4.69 -7.26
C ALA A 41 -5.67 3.97 -8.59
N LEU A 42 -6.93 3.86 -9.00
CA LEU A 42 -7.36 3.25 -10.25
C LEU A 42 -7.62 4.35 -11.27
N PHE A 43 -6.99 4.26 -12.44
CA PHE A 43 -7.14 5.20 -13.54
C PHE A 43 -7.74 4.50 -14.74
N ARG A 44 -8.65 5.19 -15.41
CA ARG A 44 -9.25 4.74 -16.66
C ARG A 44 -8.39 5.18 -17.85
N PRO A 45 -8.46 4.52 -19.02
CA PRO A 45 -7.63 4.88 -20.17
C PRO A 45 -7.77 6.35 -20.56
N GLY A 46 -6.63 7.05 -20.64
CA GLY A 46 -6.56 8.46 -21.01
C GLY A 46 -7.17 9.43 -20.00
N LYS A 47 -7.35 9.02 -18.74
CA LYS A 47 -7.83 9.89 -17.65
C LYS A 47 -6.71 10.18 -16.65
N ASP A 48 -6.54 11.46 -16.33
CA ASP A 48 -5.57 11.91 -15.32
C ASP A 48 -6.14 11.83 -13.89
N LEU A 49 -7.46 11.71 -13.75
CA LEU A 49 -8.15 11.59 -12.46
C LEU A 49 -8.45 10.13 -12.15
N ALA A 50 -8.25 9.75 -10.89
CA ALA A 50 -8.53 8.42 -10.40
C ALA A 50 -10.06 8.17 -10.37
N ALA A 51 -10.50 7.03 -10.89
CA ALA A 51 -11.88 6.55 -10.77
C ALA A 51 -12.17 5.99 -9.37
N ALA A 52 -11.14 5.47 -8.70
CA ALA A 52 -11.20 5.09 -7.29
C ALA A 52 -9.83 5.24 -6.64
N GLN A 53 -9.81 5.47 -5.34
CA GLN A 53 -8.59 5.45 -4.54
C GLN A 53 -8.82 4.70 -3.23
N GLY A 54 -7.75 4.26 -2.61
CA GLY A 54 -7.84 3.72 -1.28
C GLY A 54 -6.50 3.35 -0.69
N SER A 55 -6.58 2.71 0.47
CA SER A 55 -5.40 2.25 1.17
C SER A 55 -5.67 0.97 1.95
N TYR A 56 -4.62 0.24 2.25
CA TYR A 56 -4.66 -0.88 3.18
C TYR A 56 -3.38 -0.96 4.01
N THR A 57 -3.48 -1.52 5.21
CA THR A 57 -2.35 -1.68 6.13
C THR A 57 -2.08 -3.16 6.36
N HIS A 58 -0.84 -3.59 6.11
CA HIS A 58 -0.33 -4.86 6.56
C HIS A 58 0.37 -4.73 7.90
N VAL A 59 0.06 -5.63 8.84
CA VAL A 59 0.91 -5.93 10.00
C VAL A 59 1.59 -7.28 9.75
N PHE A 60 2.91 -7.30 9.88
CA PHE A 60 3.71 -8.51 9.75
C PHE A 60 3.77 -9.23 11.09
N VAL A 61 3.46 -10.53 11.05
CA VAL A 61 3.45 -11.40 12.23
C VAL A 61 4.27 -12.66 12.00
N GLU A 62 4.71 -13.26 13.10
CA GLU A 62 5.22 -14.63 13.11
C GLU A 62 4.05 -15.60 12.85
N ARG A 63 4.28 -16.62 12.02
CA ARG A 63 3.21 -17.47 11.47
C ARG A 63 2.56 -18.37 12.53
N GLN A 64 3.33 -18.89 13.48
CA GLN A 64 2.82 -19.83 14.48
C GLN A 64 2.08 -19.14 15.63
N THR A 65 2.56 -17.96 16.04
CA THR A 65 2.11 -17.24 17.23
C THR A 65 1.22 -16.04 16.92
N HIS A 66 1.19 -15.59 15.66
CA HIS A 66 0.54 -14.35 15.21
C HIS A 66 1.00 -13.08 15.97
N LYS A 67 2.15 -13.13 16.64
CA LYS A 67 2.71 -11.97 17.32
C LYS A 67 3.35 -11.03 16.30
N PRO A 68 3.17 -9.69 16.41
CA PRO A 68 3.83 -8.72 15.57
C PRO A 68 5.35 -8.91 15.56
N THR A 69 5.93 -8.85 14.37
CA THR A 69 7.37 -9.07 14.16
C THR A 69 7.93 -7.94 13.31
N ALA A 70 9.20 -7.60 13.53
CA ALA A 70 9.82 -6.53 12.78
C ALA A 70 9.88 -6.87 11.29
N LEU A 71 9.79 -5.85 10.44
CA LEU A 71 10.10 -6.01 9.02
C LEU A 71 11.54 -6.48 8.86
N TRP A 72 11.77 -7.51 8.03
CA TRP A 72 13.13 -7.96 7.75
C TRP A 72 13.87 -6.91 6.90
N PRO A 73 15.20 -6.78 7.04
CA PRO A 73 15.97 -5.68 6.46
C PRO A 73 15.75 -5.48 4.96
N GLU A 74 15.67 -6.57 4.20
CA GLU A 74 15.51 -6.56 2.75
C GLU A 74 14.13 -6.01 2.34
N LEU A 75 13.06 -6.42 3.03
CA LEU A 75 11.73 -5.88 2.78
C LEU A 75 11.66 -4.41 3.16
N ARG A 76 12.22 -4.04 4.32
CA ARG A 76 12.22 -2.65 4.75
C ARG A 76 12.96 -1.77 3.74
N GLN A 77 14.10 -2.24 3.22
CA GLN A 77 14.84 -1.54 2.18
C GLN A 77 14.01 -1.37 0.90
N LEU A 78 13.42 -2.46 0.39
CA LEU A 78 12.55 -2.41 -0.78
C LEU A 78 11.38 -1.43 -0.60
N MET A 79 10.71 -1.47 0.56
CA MET A 79 9.60 -0.57 0.85
C MET A 79 10.02 0.90 0.94
N ARG A 80 11.27 1.18 1.37
CA ARG A 80 11.84 2.54 1.35
C ARG A 80 12.08 3.04 -0.08
N GLU A 81 12.53 2.17 -0.98
CA GLU A 81 12.75 2.51 -2.39
C GLU A 81 11.44 2.85 -3.12
N HIS A 82 10.32 2.25 -2.69
CA HIS A 82 8.98 2.45 -3.27
C HIS A 82 8.07 3.39 -2.45
N TRP A 83 8.65 4.24 -1.60
CA TRP A 83 7.92 5.23 -0.80
C TRP A 83 7.27 6.31 -1.67
N LEU A 84 5.96 6.53 -1.52
CA LEU A 84 5.22 7.61 -2.19
C LEU A 84 5.60 8.95 -1.53
N ARG A 85 6.21 9.83 -2.32
CA ARG A 85 6.74 11.11 -1.85
C ARG A 85 5.74 12.26 -1.97
N ASP A 86 5.70 13.07 -0.92
CA ASP A 86 5.63 14.54 -0.92
C ASP A 86 7.03 15.19 -0.79
N GLY A 87 8.11 14.39 -0.81
CA GLY A 87 9.51 14.83 -0.82
C GLY A 87 10.34 14.41 0.41
N SER A 88 9.69 13.94 1.47
CA SER A 88 10.35 13.49 2.70
C SER A 88 10.82 12.02 2.64
N MET A 89 11.90 11.68 3.37
CA MET A 89 12.26 10.28 3.65
C MET A 89 11.30 9.70 4.70
N PRO A 90 10.97 8.40 4.65
CA PRO A 90 10.24 7.76 5.75
C PRO A 90 11.02 7.93 7.07
N PRO A 91 10.32 8.12 8.21
CA PRO A 91 10.99 8.36 9.49
C PRO A 91 11.93 7.20 9.85
N GLU A 92 13.12 7.53 10.35
CA GLU A 92 14.01 6.55 10.94
C GLU A 92 13.34 5.93 12.19
N PRO A 93 13.55 4.62 12.43
CA PRO A 93 12.88 3.87 13.50
C PRO A 93 13.27 4.32 14.91
#